data_AF-A0A9D7D314-F1
#
_entry.id   AF-A0A9D7D314-F1
#
_cell.length_a   1.000
_cell.length_b   1.000
_cell.length_c   1.000
_cell.angle_alpha   90.00
_cell.angle_beta   90.00
_cell.angle_gamma   90.00
#
_symmetry.space_group_name_H-M   'P 1'
#
loop_
_entity.id
_entity.type
_entity.pdbx_description
1 polymer ?
#
loop_
_entity_poly.entity_id
_entity_poly.type
_entity_poly.pdbx_seq_one_letter_code
_entity_poly.pdbx_strand_id
1 'polypeptide(L)'
;MAQSGAHGNMDITDQKETFHGFLMASVWTGGLIVQAISLLTLAFAIGAGWWPGLSVFVVIGVAFGLAFRLSGVYWAVQVALWVLLGIGGLIVPALAG
;
A
#
# COMPACT_ATOMS: atom_id res chain seq x y z
N MET A 1 -39.74 -22.34 -23.01
CA MET A 1 -39.94 -22.69 -21.60
C MET A 1 -39.17 -21.68 -20.78
N ALA A 2 -39.85 -20.75 -20.11
CA ALA A 2 -39.20 -19.73 -19.29
C ALA A 2 -38.65 -20.42 -18.03
N GLN A 3 -37.33 -20.37 -17.86
CA GLN A 3 -36.61 -20.99 -16.76
C GLN A 3 -36.84 -20.18 -15.47
N SER A 4 -38.06 -20.24 -14.91
CA SER A 4 -38.44 -19.50 -13.70
C SER A 4 -37.95 -20.12 -12.38
N GLY A 5 -37.05 -21.11 -12.45
CA GLY A 5 -36.57 -21.89 -11.29
C GLY A 5 -35.06 -21.84 -11.03
N ALA A 6 -34.28 -21.08 -11.81
CA ALA A 6 -32.82 -21.03 -11.70
C ALA A 6 -32.29 -19.75 -11.02
N HIS A 7 -33.13 -19.06 -10.26
CA HIS A 7 -32.74 -17.83 -9.57
C HIS A 7 -31.85 -18.19 -8.36
N GLY A 8 -30.62 -17.66 -8.30
CA GLY A 8 -29.70 -17.84 -7.17
C GLY A 8 -28.75 -19.04 -7.22
N ASN A 9 -28.89 -19.93 -8.21
CA ASN A 9 -27.99 -21.07 -8.41
C ASN A 9 -26.88 -20.81 -9.44
N MET A 10 -26.72 -19.55 -9.88
CA MET A 10 -25.60 -19.15 -10.72
C MET A 10 -24.31 -19.26 -9.92
N ASP A 11 -23.30 -19.95 -10.47
CA ASP A 11 -21.96 -19.92 -9.91
C ASP A 11 -21.44 -18.49 -9.96
N ILE A 12 -21.00 -17.99 -8.80
CA ILE A 12 -20.48 -16.63 -8.64
C ILE A 12 -19.00 -16.60 -8.22
N THR A 13 -18.27 -17.69 -8.44
CA THR A 13 -16.86 -17.82 -8.04
C THR A 13 -16.01 -16.71 -8.63
N ASP A 14 -16.12 -16.45 -9.94
CA ASP A 14 -15.35 -15.41 -10.63
C ASP A 14 -15.67 -14.00 -10.11
N GLN A 15 -16.94 -13.72 -9.82
CA GLN A 15 -17.38 -12.42 -9.28
C GLN A 15 -16.84 -12.22 -7.86
N LYS A 16 -16.83 -13.28 -7.03
CA LYS A 16 -16.24 -13.25 -5.68
C LYS A 16 -14.74 -13.00 -5.74
N GLU A 17 -14.03 -13.68 -6.65
CA GLU A 17 -12.59 -13.52 -6.82
C GLU A 17 -12.25 -12.10 -7.32
N THR A 18 -13.00 -11.61 -8.32
CA THR A 18 -12.84 -10.24 -8.84
C THR A 18 -13.08 -9.21 -7.74
N PHE A 19 -14.14 -9.36 -6.96
CA PHE A 19 -14.45 -8.45 -5.86
C PHE A 19 -13.38 -8.50 -4.76
N HIS A 20 -12.88 -9.69 -4.44
CA HIS A 20 -11.75 -9.85 -3.52
C HIS A 20 -10.50 -9.12 -4.03
N GLY A 21 -10.16 -9.30 -5.31
CA GLY A 21 -9.05 -8.59 -5.96
C GLY A 21 -9.21 -7.06 -5.91
N PHE A 22 -10.42 -6.55 -6.19
CA PHE A 22 -10.75 -5.13 -6.08
C PHE A 22 -10.53 -4.60 -4.66
N LEU A 23 -11.00 -5.31 -3.64
CA LEU A 23 -10.81 -4.92 -2.24
C LEU A 23 -9.32 -4.90 -1.86
N MET A 24 -8.56 -5.92 -2.27
CA MET A 24 -7.13 -6.00 -1.99
C MET A 24 -6.36 -4.86 -2.66
N ALA A 25 -6.64 -4.58 -3.94
CA ALA A 25 -6.05 -3.45 -4.66
C ALA A 25 -6.38 -2.10 -4.01
N SER A 26 -7.61 -1.95 -3.52
CA SER A 26 -8.06 -0.74 -2.81
C SER A 26 -7.32 -0.54 -1.49
N VAL A 27 -7.16 -1.60 -0.69
CA VAL A 27 -6.41 -1.56 0.57
C VAL A 27 -4.94 -1.21 0.33
N TRP A 28 -4.31 -1.84 -0.67
CA TRP A 28 -2.92 -1.57 -1.04
C TRP A 28 -2.73 -0.12 -1.47
N THR A 29 -3.55 0.34 -2.41
CA THR A 29 -3.44 1.69 -2.97
C THR A 29 -3.74 2.74 -1.93
N GLY A 30 -4.80 2.56 -1.14
CA GLY A 30 -5.14 3.47 -0.05
C GLY A 30 -4.03 3.58 1.00
N GLY A 31 -3.47 2.44 1.43
CA GLY A 31 -2.34 2.41 2.36
C GLY A 31 -1.10 3.12 1.80
N LEU A 32 -0.78 2.93 0.52
CA LEU A 32 0.33 3.63 -0.15
C LEU A 32 0.10 5.13 -0.26
N ILE A 33 -1.13 5.58 -0.55
CA ILE A 33 -1.47 7.01 -0.57
C ILE A 33 -1.22 7.65 0.80
N VAL A 34 -1.70 7.03 1.88
CA VAL A 34 -1.50 7.55 3.24
C VAL A 34 -0.01 7.61 3.61
N GLN A 35 0.74 6.55 3.29
CA GLN A 35 2.19 6.51 3.49
C GLN A 35 2.89 7.65 2.70
N ALA A 36 2.57 7.81 1.42
CA ALA A 36 3.17 8.82 0.55
C ALA A 36 2.87 10.24 1.01
N ILE A 37 1.60 10.55 1.36
CA ILE A 37 1.22 11.86 1.91
C ILE A 37 2.04 12.14 3.18
N SER A 38 2.11 11.18 4.09
CA SER A 38 2.83 11.36 5.36
C SER A 38 4.33 11.61 5.16
N LEU A 39 4.97 10.84 4.26
CA LEU A 39 6.36 11.05 3.87
C LEU A 39 6.58 12.45 3.30
N LEU A 40 5.77 12.85 2.32
CA LEU A 40 5.93 14.13 1.64
C LEU A 40 5.64 15.32 2.56
N THR A 41 4.64 15.21 3.43
CA THR A 41 4.32 16.23 4.42
C THR A 41 5.48 16.43 5.38
N LEU A 42 5.99 15.36 5.98
CA LEU A 42 7.07 15.43 6.96
C LEU A 42 8.38 15.87 6.33
N ALA A 43 8.75 15.28 5.18
CA ALA A 43 10.03 15.55 4.54
C ALA A 43 10.10 16.95 3.93
N PHE A 44 9.03 17.41 3.27
CA PHE A 44 9.06 18.64 2.49
C PHE A 44 8.15 19.73 3.04
N ALA A 45 6.86 19.42 3.29
CA ALA A 45 5.90 20.48 3.62
C ALA A 45 6.19 21.16 4.96
N ILE A 46 6.65 20.41 5.97
CA ILE A 46 7.06 20.96 7.26
C ILE A 46 8.58 21.02 7.45
N GLY A 47 9.34 20.51 6.49
CA GLY A 47 10.80 20.56 6.51
C GLY A 47 11.49 19.73 7.60
N ALA A 48 10.84 18.69 8.15
CA ALA A 48 11.47 17.81 9.15
C ALA A 48 12.56 16.91 8.55
N GLY A 49 12.70 16.90 7.22
CA GLY A 49 13.69 16.11 6.50
C GLY A 49 13.25 14.69 6.21
N TRP A 50 14.02 14.00 5.38
CA TRP A 50 13.64 12.71 4.84
C TRP A 50 13.61 11.58 5.89
N TRP A 51 14.45 11.66 6.93
CA TRP A 51 14.55 10.63 7.96
C TRP A 51 13.27 10.47 8.78
N PRO A 52 12.69 11.55 9.36
CA PRO A 52 11.39 11.47 10.04
C PRO A 52 10.27 11.03 9.08
N GLY A 53 10.27 11.54 7.84
CA GLY A 53 9.28 11.14 6.84
C GLY A 53 9.32 9.65 6.51
N LEU A 54 10.52 9.09 6.29
CA LEU A 54 10.71 7.66 6.03
C LEU A 54 10.33 6.81 7.24
N SER A 55 10.63 7.27 8.46
CA SER A 55 10.27 6.55 9.69
C SER A 55 8.76 6.39 9.82
N VAL A 56 8.00 7.47 9.58
CA VAL A 56 6.53 7.43 9.62
C VAL A 56 5.95 6.61 8.46
N PHE A 57 6.54 6.70 7.26
CA PHE A 57 6.18 5.85 6.12
C PHE A 57 6.26 4.36 6.49
N VAL A 58 7.38 3.93 7.11
CA VAL A 58 7.58 2.55 7.56
C VAL A 58 6.54 2.14 8.61
N VAL A 59 6.33 2.97 9.64
CA VAL A 59 5.38 2.68 10.72
C VAL A 59 3.96 2.50 10.19
N ILE A 60 3.50 3.37 9.28
CA ILE A 60 2.17 3.26 8.67
C ILE A 60 2.09 1.98 7.83
N GLY A 61 3.11 1.68 7.02
CA GLY A 61 3.16 0.45 6.24
C GLY A 61 3.07 -0.82 7.09
N VAL A 62 3.82 -0.86 8.21
CA VAL A 62 3.74 -1.98 9.16
C VAL A 62 2.35 -2.07 9.79
N ALA A 63 1.78 -0.94 10.23
CA ALA A 63 0.45 -0.90 10.82
C ALA A 63 -0.63 -1.42 9.86
N PHE A 64 -0.61 -0.98 8.60
CA PHE A 64 -1.54 -1.47 7.56
C PHE A 64 -1.33 -2.96 7.26
N GLY A 65 -0.08 -3.39 7.07
CA GLY A 65 0.26 -4.79 6.81
C GLY A 65 -0.26 -5.73 7.89
N LEU A 66 -0.14 -5.34 9.15
CA LEU A 66 -0.62 -6.12 10.29
C LEU A 66 -2.15 -6.04 10.45
N ALA A 67 -2.74 -4.84 10.36
CA ALA A 67 -4.18 -4.63 10.55
C ALA A 67 -5.01 -5.42 9.52
N PHE A 68 -4.56 -5.46 8.27
CA PHE A 68 -5.24 -6.17 7.18
C PHE A 68 -4.65 -7.56 6.88
N ARG A 69 -3.67 -8.01 7.67
CA ARG A 69 -3.00 -9.33 7.53
C ARG A 69 -2.55 -9.61 6.09
N LEU A 70 -1.84 -8.64 5.50
CA LEU A 70 -1.47 -8.68 4.08
C LEU A 70 -0.41 -9.76 3.80
N SER A 71 -0.43 -10.27 2.56
CA SER A 71 0.38 -11.41 2.11
C SER A 71 1.89 -11.12 2.10
N GLY A 72 2.71 -12.16 1.96
CA GLY A 72 4.18 -12.00 1.86
C GLY A 72 4.63 -11.09 0.72
N VAL A 73 3.87 -11.02 -0.39
CA VAL A 73 4.16 -10.12 -1.51
C VAL A 73 4.07 -8.65 -1.08
N TYR A 74 3.10 -8.29 -0.25
CA TYR A 74 2.98 -6.94 0.32
C TYR A 74 4.25 -6.57 1.08
N TRP A 75 4.70 -7.46 1.97
CA TRP A 75 5.90 -7.23 2.78
C TRP A 75 7.17 -7.12 1.94
N ALA A 76 7.30 -7.94 0.89
CA ALA A 76 8.42 -7.84 -0.04
C ALA A 76 8.45 -6.47 -0.75
N VAL A 77 7.29 -5.98 -1.21
CA VAL A 77 7.16 -4.66 -1.83
C VAL A 77 7.48 -3.54 -0.83
N GLN A 78 6.96 -3.61 0.40
CA GLN A 78 7.25 -2.63 1.45
C GLN A 78 8.75 -2.54 1.75
N VAL A 79 9.42 -3.69 1.95
CA VAL A 79 10.87 -3.72 2.18
C VAL A 79 11.63 -3.12 1.00
N ALA A 80 11.26 -3.46 -0.24
CA ALA A 80 11.87 -2.87 -1.43
C ALA A 80 11.70 -1.34 -1.47
N LEU A 81 10.52 -0.83 -1.15
CA LEU A 81 10.26 0.62 -1.05
C LEU A 81 11.09 1.28 0.05
N TRP A 82 11.20 0.66 1.22
CA TRP A 82 11.98 1.22 2.33
C TRP A 82 13.46 1.32 2.00
N VAL A 83 14.01 0.27 1.37
CA VAL A 83 15.41 0.26 0.91
C VAL A 83 15.62 1.31 -0.16
N LEU A 84 14.74 1.38 -1.17
CA LEU A 84 14.86 2.34 -2.26
C LEU A 84 14.79 3.79 -1.76
N LEU A 85 13.81 4.10 -0.92
CA LEU A 85 13.63 5.44 -0.35
C LEU A 85 14.76 5.79 0.63
N GLY A 86 15.24 4.82 1.42
CA GLY A 86 16.38 5.00 2.31
C GLY A 86 17.66 5.32 1.55
N ILE A 87 17.96 4.56 0.49
CA ILE A 87 19.11 4.81 -0.39
C ILE A 87 18.96 6.18 -1.07
N GLY A 88 17.79 6.50 -1.63
CA GLY A 88 17.52 7.80 -2.24
C GLY A 88 17.70 8.96 -1.26
N GLY A 89 17.22 8.80 -0.02
CA GLY A 89 17.39 9.76 1.07
C GLY A 89 18.84 9.98 1.49
N LEU A 90 19.72 8.99 1.31
CA LEU A 90 21.15 9.14 1.56
C LEU A 90 21.88 9.78 0.38
N ILE A 91 21.60 9.34 -0.85
CA ILE A 91 22.30 9.79 -2.05
C ILE A 91 21.96 11.24 -2.40
N VAL A 92 20.66 11.60 -2.39
CA VAL A 92 20.23 12.91 -2.90
C VAL A 92 20.85 14.07 -2.09
N PRO A 93 20.82 14.09 -0.74
CA PRO A 93 21.48 15.12 0.03
C PRO A 93 23.00 15.12 -0.14
N ALA A 94 23.64 13.96 -0.34
CA ALA A 94 25.08 13.87 -0.56
C ALA A 94 25.51 14.47 -1.91
N LEU A 95 24.63 14.43 -2.93
CA LEU A 95 24.87 15.03 -4.24
C LEU A 95 24.42 16.50 -4.33
N ALA A 96 23.53 16.93 -3.44
CA ALA A 96 23.00 18.29 -3.40
C ALA A 96 23.87 19.28 -2.58
N GLY A 97 25.06 18.83 -2.14
CA GLY A 97 26.06 19.65 -1.46
C GLY A 97 26.49 20.88 -2.26
#